data_AF-A0A7S1ZA04-F1
#
_entry.id   AF-A0A7S1ZA04-F1
#
_cell.length_a   1.000
_cell.length_b   1.000
_cell.length_c   1.000
_cell.angle_alpha   90.00
_cell.angle_beta   90.00
_cell.angle_gamma   90.00
#
_symmetry.space_group_name_H-M   'P 1'
#
loop_
_entity.id
_entity.type
_entity.pdbx_description
1 polymer ?
#
loop_
_entity_poly.entity_id
_entity_poly.type
_entity_poly.pdbx_seq_one_letter_code
_entity_poly.pdbx_strand_id
1 'polypeptide(L)'
;MLFLTTATALRATPFLLLALPSASALASENATVASKYKAPNESTPPIVARQWAQDDKDLWSYVEEKVPAVLDHTGSSSFDEHLRGVQAVLRGWGSPNYLTKAGLFHSIYGTEGFQGFSLPLSEREAVQDLIGEKAERLCWIFCMVDRTTVDESALRWTPGSCDSNCRFTFLSRPELGRFEIVVDKEEWLDFLELTLADWLEQVEGAASKPSSLFLWDEGEAYAYRRKAYRAMSRVLAHERMGRLGGIVQQMHGEVYETESEVTKILVQPRTPPMSEAAARALDALRSAGEDIPTNLRPRPEEKMAFETERS
;
A
#
# COMPACT_ATOMS: atom_id res chain seq x y z
N MET A 1 75.76 -10.22 42.26
CA MET A 1 74.78 -9.22 41.80
C MET A 1 73.92 -9.86 40.72
N LEU A 2 72.62 -9.94 41.01
CA LEU A 2 71.43 -10.08 40.17
C LEU A 2 71.47 -10.94 38.88
N PHE A 3 70.63 -11.98 38.92
CA PHE A 3 69.87 -12.56 37.81
C PHE A 3 69.05 -11.51 37.05
N LEU A 4 68.85 -11.68 35.74
CA LEU A 4 67.57 -11.36 35.08
C LEU A 4 67.42 -12.10 33.74
N THR A 5 66.58 -13.11 33.81
CA THR A 5 65.86 -13.82 32.74
C THR A 5 65.01 -12.88 31.90
N THR A 6 65.06 -13.01 30.57
CA THR A 6 64.13 -12.36 29.64
C THR A 6 62.84 -13.18 29.53
N ALA A 7 61.79 -12.73 30.20
CA ALA A 7 60.43 -13.25 30.05
C ALA A 7 59.75 -12.59 28.84
N THR A 8 59.29 -13.41 27.90
CA THR A 8 58.46 -13.00 26.77
C THR A 8 57.03 -12.78 27.27
N ALA A 9 56.58 -11.53 27.32
CA ALA A 9 55.21 -11.19 27.72
C ALA A 9 54.23 -11.47 26.56
N LEU A 10 53.35 -12.46 26.75
CA LEU A 10 52.13 -12.61 25.96
C LEU A 10 51.23 -11.39 26.20
N ARG A 11 51.01 -10.56 25.19
CA ARG A 11 49.95 -9.53 25.21
C ARG A 11 48.61 -10.23 24.97
N ALA A 12 47.80 -10.31 26.02
CA ALA A 12 46.38 -10.62 25.90
C ALA A 12 45.67 -9.46 25.16
N THR A 13 45.11 -9.75 23.98
CA THR A 13 44.16 -8.87 23.31
C THR A 13 42.84 -8.87 24.10
N PRO A 14 42.24 -7.70 24.39
CA PRO A 14 40.96 -7.68 25.06
C PRO A 14 39.88 -8.16 24.09
N PHE A 15 39.05 -9.10 24.54
CA PHE A 15 37.80 -9.47 23.88
C PHE A 15 36.94 -8.20 23.75
N LEU A 16 36.80 -7.70 22.52
CA LEU A 16 35.82 -6.69 22.19
C LEU A 16 34.44 -7.37 22.25
N LEU A 17 33.73 -7.21 23.37
CA LEU A 17 32.29 -7.51 23.40
C LEU A 17 31.62 -6.59 22.36
N LEU A 18 31.26 -7.15 21.21
CA LEU A 18 30.31 -6.55 20.29
C LEU A 18 28.99 -6.41 21.03
N ALA A 19 28.74 -5.21 21.56
CA ALA A 19 27.43 -4.82 22.03
C ALA A 19 26.46 -4.93 20.84
N LEU A 20 25.51 -5.85 20.92
CA LEU A 20 24.35 -5.85 20.04
C LEU A 20 23.69 -4.48 20.16
N PRO A 21 23.35 -3.81 19.05
CA PRO A 21 22.65 -2.54 19.14
C PRO A 21 21.31 -2.79 19.85
N SER A 22 21.13 -2.10 20.98
CA SER A 22 19.89 -2.05 21.73
C SER A 22 18.75 -1.71 20.77
N ALA A 23 17.66 -2.49 20.81
CA ALA A 23 16.44 -2.25 20.07
C ALA A 23 15.69 -1.02 20.62
N SER A 24 16.29 0.17 20.46
CA SER A 24 15.68 1.46 20.81
C SER A 24 16.53 2.58 20.22
N ALA A 25 16.39 2.83 18.91
CA ALA A 25 16.86 4.07 18.27
C ALA A 25 16.35 4.16 16.81
N LEU A 26 15.05 4.16 16.59
CA LEU A 26 14.42 4.65 15.35
C LEU A 26 13.07 5.30 15.67
N ALA A 27 13.05 6.27 16.58
CA ALA A 27 12.02 7.28 16.58
C ALA A 27 12.62 8.46 15.81
N SER A 28 12.48 8.46 14.47
CA SER A 28 12.87 9.61 13.66
C SER A 28 11.93 10.77 13.96
N GLU A 29 12.43 12.00 13.93
CA GLU A 29 11.65 13.23 14.16
C GLU A 29 10.53 13.48 13.12
N ASN A 30 10.31 12.54 12.19
CA ASN A 30 9.30 12.58 11.12
C ASN A 30 8.38 11.32 11.11
N ALA A 31 8.16 10.68 12.26
CA ALA A 31 7.30 9.50 12.32
C ALA A 31 5.83 9.86 12.03
N THR A 32 5.30 9.36 10.92
CA THR A 32 3.87 9.43 10.57
C THR A 32 3.03 8.59 11.52
N VAL A 33 1.72 8.86 11.63
CA VAL A 33 0.77 8.05 12.42
C VAL A 33 0.85 6.58 12.02
N ALA A 34 0.97 6.29 10.71
CA ALA A 34 1.11 4.94 10.20
C ALA A 34 2.26 4.14 10.86
N SER A 35 3.32 4.81 11.33
CA SER A 35 4.47 4.17 11.97
C SER A 35 4.10 3.42 13.24
N LYS A 36 3.05 3.84 13.97
CA LYS A 36 2.55 3.15 15.17
C LYS A 36 1.97 1.76 14.86
N TYR A 37 1.54 1.55 13.62
CA TYR A 37 0.84 0.35 13.17
C TYR A 37 1.76 -0.62 12.43
N LYS A 38 3.05 -0.29 12.31
CA LYS A 38 4.05 -1.14 11.66
C LYS A 38 4.54 -2.22 12.62
N ALA A 39 4.85 -3.39 12.07
CA ALA A 39 5.58 -4.46 12.74
C ALA A 39 6.79 -4.89 11.88
N PRO A 40 7.92 -5.32 12.48
CA PRO A 40 8.11 -5.60 13.91
C PRO A 40 8.10 -4.33 14.80
N ASN A 41 7.62 -4.49 16.03
CA ASN A 41 7.55 -3.47 17.08
C ASN A 41 7.81 -4.11 18.47
N GLU A 42 7.72 -3.34 19.56
CA GLU A 42 7.99 -3.83 20.92
C GLU A 42 7.13 -5.02 21.35
N SER A 43 5.93 -5.17 20.79
CA SER A 43 5.03 -6.29 21.06
C SER A 43 5.26 -7.50 20.14
N THR A 44 6.15 -7.38 19.14
CA THR A 44 6.46 -8.47 18.22
C THR A 44 7.39 -9.48 18.89
N PRO A 45 7.01 -10.78 18.97
CA PRO A 45 7.88 -11.79 19.55
C PRO A 45 9.25 -11.84 18.86
N PRO A 46 10.39 -11.84 19.58
CA PRO A 46 11.73 -11.80 18.99
C PRO A 46 12.04 -12.94 18.02
N ILE A 47 11.36 -14.09 18.15
CA ILE A 47 11.50 -15.21 17.21
C ILE A 47 10.79 -14.91 15.88
N VAL A 48 9.62 -14.28 15.92
CA VAL A 48 8.85 -13.87 14.75
C VAL A 48 9.58 -12.76 14.00
N ALA A 49 10.08 -11.74 14.72
CA ALA A 49 10.85 -10.65 14.11
C ALA A 49 12.11 -11.15 13.40
N ARG A 50 12.82 -12.13 13.98
CA ARG A 50 13.99 -12.76 13.35
C ARG A 50 13.61 -13.57 12.12
N GLN A 51 12.49 -14.31 12.17
CA GLN A 51 12.01 -15.05 11.01
C GLN A 51 11.67 -14.11 9.86
N TRP A 52 10.92 -13.02 10.12
CA TRP A 52 10.59 -12.03 9.09
C TRP A 52 11.83 -11.37 8.50
N ALA A 53 12.82 -11.02 9.33
CA ALA A 53 14.06 -10.44 8.83
C ALA A 53 14.83 -11.42 7.91
N GLN A 54 14.80 -12.72 8.23
CA GLN A 54 15.40 -13.75 7.38
C GLN A 54 14.61 -13.93 6.08
N ASP A 55 13.28 -14.03 6.16
CA ASP A 55 12.40 -14.15 4.99
C ASP A 55 12.58 -12.96 4.03
N ASP A 56 12.66 -11.74 4.57
CA ASP A 56 12.88 -10.53 3.78
C ASP A 56 14.27 -10.55 3.12
N LYS A 57 15.30 -10.98 3.85
CA LYS A 57 16.65 -11.10 3.29
C LYS A 57 16.67 -12.09 2.12
N ASP A 58 16.05 -13.26 2.28
CA ASP A 58 16.02 -14.29 1.25
C ASP A 58 15.23 -13.83 0.02
N LEU A 59 14.12 -13.12 0.24
CA LEU A 59 13.32 -12.48 -0.79
C LEU A 59 14.13 -11.45 -1.58
N TRP A 60 14.85 -10.56 -0.90
CA TRP A 60 15.69 -9.55 -1.57
C TRP A 60 16.87 -10.17 -2.31
N SER A 61 17.55 -11.16 -1.74
CA SER A 61 18.62 -11.88 -2.45
C SER A 61 18.11 -12.54 -3.73
N TYR A 62 16.89 -13.09 -3.72
CA TYR A 62 16.29 -13.63 -4.94
C TYR A 62 15.98 -12.53 -5.97
N VAL A 63 15.41 -11.39 -5.55
CA VAL A 63 15.15 -10.25 -6.44
C VAL A 63 16.45 -9.80 -7.10
N GLU A 64 17.53 -9.66 -6.32
CA GLU A 64 18.84 -9.26 -6.80
C GLU A 64 19.42 -10.24 -7.83
N GLU A 65 19.24 -11.55 -7.60
CA GLU A 65 19.78 -12.58 -8.48
C GLU A 65 18.95 -12.78 -9.76
N LYS A 66 17.62 -12.78 -9.64
CA LYS A 66 16.71 -13.29 -10.68
C LYS A 66 15.98 -12.20 -11.45
N VAL A 67 15.80 -11.02 -10.86
CA VAL A 67 15.05 -9.94 -11.49
C VAL A 67 15.79 -8.60 -11.30
N PRO A 68 17.03 -8.47 -11.80
CA PRO A 68 17.85 -7.28 -11.59
C PRO A 68 17.22 -6.00 -12.14
N ALA A 69 16.31 -6.10 -13.12
CA ALA A 69 15.53 -4.96 -13.60
C ALA A 69 14.66 -4.30 -12.51
N VAL A 70 14.30 -5.04 -11.45
CA VAL A 70 13.68 -4.48 -10.24
C VAL A 70 14.66 -3.55 -9.52
N LEU A 71 15.95 -3.91 -9.46
CA LEU A 71 16.98 -3.14 -8.77
C LEU A 71 17.31 -1.80 -9.43
N ASP A 72 17.19 -1.71 -10.76
CA ASP A 72 17.43 -0.46 -11.49
C ASP A 72 16.41 0.65 -11.12
N HIS A 73 15.32 0.28 -10.44
CA HIS A 73 14.25 1.19 -10.00
C HIS A 73 13.98 1.16 -8.49
N THR A 74 14.32 0.07 -7.78
CA THR A 74 14.46 0.08 -6.31
C THR A 74 15.77 0.78 -5.94
N GLY A 75 15.76 2.10 -6.09
CA GLY A 75 16.91 2.98 -5.91
C GLY A 75 16.56 4.43 -5.56
N SER A 76 15.27 4.80 -5.58
CA SER A 76 14.80 5.98 -4.85
C SER A 76 14.40 5.54 -3.44
N SER A 77 15.12 5.98 -2.42
CA SER A 77 14.93 5.55 -1.02
C SER A 77 13.45 5.56 -0.61
N SER A 78 12.68 6.55 -1.05
CA SER A 78 11.27 6.72 -0.69
C SER A 78 10.31 5.64 -1.25
N PHE A 79 10.58 5.07 -2.43
CA PHE A 79 9.68 4.04 -3.01
C PHE A 79 9.87 2.71 -2.27
N ASP A 80 11.12 2.32 -2.05
CA ASP A 80 11.44 1.10 -1.31
C ASP A 80 11.02 1.20 0.16
N GLU A 81 11.16 2.39 0.76
CA GLU A 81 10.66 2.69 2.10
C GLU A 81 9.14 2.53 2.18
N HIS A 82 8.40 3.01 1.17
CA HIS A 82 6.95 2.85 1.09
C HIS A 82 6.54 1.38 0.98
N LEU A 83 7.12 0.60 0.05
CA LEU A 83 6.78 -0.82 -0.12
C LEU A 83 7.06 -1.62 1.17
N ARG A 84 8.20 -1.37 1.83
CA ARG A 84 8.53 -1.96 3.14
C ARG A 84 7.57 -1.47 4.23
N GLY A 85 7.15 -0.21 4.15
CA GLY A 85 6.14 0.38 5.02
C GLY A 85 4.80 -0.35 4.95
N VAL A 86 4.30 -0.61 3.73
CA VAL A 86 3.05 -1.34 3.50
C VAL A 86 3.16 -2.77 4.02
N GLN A 87 4.25 -3.47 3.72
CA GLN A 87 4.52 -4.80 4.28
C GLN A 87 4.50 -4.77 5.82
N ALA A 88 5.11 -3.76 6.44
CA ALA A 88 5.17 -3.61 7.89
C ALA A 88 3.79 -3.30 8.50
N VAL A 89 2.96 -2.48 7.84
CA VAL A 89 1.56 -2.24 8.26
C VAL A 89 0.77 -3.54 8.20
N LEU A 90 0.86 -4.30 7.10
CA LEU A 90 0.17 -5.57 6.95
C LEU A 90 0.62 -6.59 8.01
N ARG A 91 1.91 -6.64 8.35
CA ARG A 91 2.41 -7.44 9.49
C ARG A 91 1.82 -6.99 10.82
N GLY A 92 1.74 -5.67 11.06
CA GLY A 92 1.13 -5.10 12.26
C GLY A 92 -0.37 -5.39 12.39
N TRP A 93 -1.06 -5.51 11.26
CA TRP A 93 -2.46 -5.97 11.18
C TRP A 93 -2.61 -7.50 11.29
N GLY A 94 -1.51 -8.25 11.48
CA GLY A 94 -1.53 -9.70 11.56
C GLY A 94 -1.90 -10.40 10.26
N SER A 95 -1.70 -9.74 9.12
CA SER A 95 -2.04 -10.27 7.79
C SER A 95 -1.34 -11.58 7.48
N PRO A 96 -1.95 -12.47 6.68
CA PRO A 96 -1.29 -13.70 6.25
C PRO A 96 -0.05 -13.39 5.40
N ASN A 97 0.93 -14.30 5.42
CA ASN A 97 2.24 -14.07 4.79
C ASN A 97 2.13 -13.70 3.29
N TYR A 98 1.26 -14.35 2.52
CA TYR A 98 1.06 -14.01 1.10
C TYR A 98 0.59 -12.56 0.90
N LEU A 99 -0.24 -12.02 1.79
CA LEU A 99 -0.69 -10.63 1.71
C LEU A 99 0.44 -9.66 2.07
N THR A 100 1.27 -10.01 3.06
CA THR A 100 2.48 -9.19 3.38
C THR A 100 3.48 -9.17 2.22
N LYS A 101 3.67 -10.30 1.51
CA LYS A 101 4.47 -10.36 0.29
C LYS A 101 3.84 -9.56 -0.84
N ALA A 102 2.51 -9.64 -1.01
CA ALA A 102 1.80 -8.81 -1.97
C ALA A 102 2.01 -7.31 -1.68
N GLY A 103 1.98 -6.89 -0.42
CA GLY A 103 2.30 -5.53 0.00
C GLY A 103 3.66 -5.02 -0.50
N LEU A 104 4.69 -5.87 -0.48
CA LEU A 104 6.02 -5.51 -0.95
C LEU A 104 6.12 -5.44 -2.49
N PHE A 105 5.23 -6.11 -3.23
CA PHE A 105 5.28 -6.22 -4.70
C PHE A 105 4.07 -5.61 -5.41
N HIS A 106 3.15 -4.97 -4.70
CA HIS A 106 1.82 -4.62 -5.23
C HIS A 106 1.85 -3.69 -6.46
N SER A 107 2.93 -2.93 -6.64
CA SER A 107 3.13 -1.99 -7.75
C SER A 107 4.06 -2.50 -8.87
N ILE A 108 4.46 -3.78 -8.85
CA ILE A 108 5.55 -4.33 -9.67
C ILE A 108 5.33 -4.26 -11.19
N TYR A 109 4.08 -4.27 -11.66
CA TYR A 109 3.73 -4.19 -13.09
C TYR A 109 3.21 -2.81 -13.51
N GLY A 110 3.38 -1.79 -12.66
CA GLY A 110 2.83 -0.45 -12.87
C GLY A 110 1.34 -0.36 -12.57
N THR A 111 0.94 0.66 -11.83
CA THR A 111 -0.44 0.89 -11.34
C THR A 111 -1.09 2.11 -11.98
N GLU A 112 -2.40 2.26 -11.80
CA GLU A 112 -3.13 3.46 -12.27
C GLU A 112 -2.49 4.79 -11.83
N GLY A 113 -1.86 4.83 -10.66
CA GLY A 113 -1.18 6.01 -10.11
C GLY A 113 0.35 5.98 -10.18
N PHE A 114 0.95 4.94 -10.74
CA PHE A 114 2.41 4.79 -10.80
C PHE A 114 2.83 4.01 -12.04
N GLN A 115 3.50 4.68 -12.99
CA GLN A 115 3.98 4.09 -14.25
C GLN A 115 5.48 4.35 -14.48
N GLY A 116 6.21 4.84 -13.46
CA GLY A 116 7.63 5.18 -13.58
C GLY A 116 8.55 3.96 -13.69
N PHE A 117 8.10 2.83 -13.17
CA PHE A 117 8.71 1.51 -13.31
C PHE A 117 7.61 0.45 -13.45
N SER A 118 7.88 -0.56 -14.27
CA SER A 118 7.04 -1.75 -14.38
C SER A 118 7.84 -2.89 -15.01
N LEU A 119 7.75 -4.08 -14.44
CA LEU A 119 8.13 -5.31 -15.13
C LEU A 119 7.15 -5.63 -16.26
N PRO A 120 7.60 -6.25 -17.37
CA PRO A 120 6.69 -6.75 -18.38
C PRO A 120 5.86 -7.92 -17.84
N LEU A 121 4.63 -8.07 -18.34
CA LEU A 121 3.73 -9.16 -17.92
C LEU A 121 4.23 -10.57 -18.30
N SER A 122 5.30 -10.68 -19.08
CA SER A 122 6.00 -11.95 -19.30
C SER A 122 6.70 -12.48 -18.04
N GLU A 123 6.98 -11.63 -17.05
CA GLU A 123 7.67 -12.01 -15.81
C GLU A 123 6.74 -12.60 -14.74
N ARG A 124 5.43 -12.72 -15.03
CA ARG A 124 4.45 -13.14 -14.02
C ARG A 124 4.77 -14.49 -13.40
N GLU A 125 5.21 -15.46 -14.19
CA GLU A 125 5.60 -16.78 -13.69
C GLU A 125 6.79 -16.69 -12.72
N ALA A 126 7.82 -15.92 -13.07
CA ALA A 126 8.97 -15.70 -12.22
C ALA A 126 8.60 -14.99 -10.89
N VAL A 127 7.66 -14.06 -10.93
CA VAL A 127 7.13 -13.40 -9.73
C VAL A 127 6.26 -14.38 -8.91
N GLN A 128 5.44 -15.21 -9.55
CA GLN A 128 4.66 -16.25 -8.87
C GLN A 128 5.55 -17.25 -8.13
N ASP A 129 6.65 -17.69 -8.74
CA ASP A 129 7.64 -18.57 -8.10
C ASP A 129 8.28 -17.93 -6.87
N LEU A 130 8.45 -16.61 -6.91
CA LEU A 130 9.08 -15.84 -5.84
C LEU A 130 8.15 -15.61 -4.64
N ILE A 131 6.95 -15.05 -4.88
CA ILE A 131 6.05 -14.60 -3.81
C ILE A 131 4.86 -15.53 -3.56
N GLY A 132 4.65 -16.51 -4.44
CA GLY A 132 3.51 -17.41 -4.45
C GLY A 132 2.33 -16.88 -5.27
N GLU A 133 1.55 -17.81 -5.83
CA GLU A 133 0.42 -17.52 -6.74
C GLU A 133 -0.58 -16.51 -6.16
N LYS A 134 -1.00 -16.68 -4.89
CA LYS A 134 -1.96 -15.77 -4.25
C LYS A 134 -1.41 -14.35 -4.11
N ALA A 135 -0.13 -14.22 -3.76
CA ALA A 135 0.49 -12.91 -3.59
C ALA A 135 0.62 -12.20 -4.94
N GLU A 136 1.14 -12.91 -5.96
CA GLU A 136 1.28 -12.36 -7.30
C GLU A 136 -0.07 -11.99 -7.92
N ARG A 137 -1.09 -12.81 -7.71
CA ARG A 137 -2.44 -12.51 -8.19
C ARG A 137 -2.96 -11.18 -7.64
N LEU A 138 -2.76 -10.89 -6.36
CA LEU A 138 -3.12 -9.59 -5.77
C LEU A 138 -2.30 -8.44 -6.38
N CYS A 139 -0.99 -8.62 -6.59
CA CYS A 139 -0.14 -7.62 -7.26
C CYS A 139 -0.61 -7.35 -8.70
N TRP A 140 -0.96 -8.40 -9.44
CA TRP A 140 -1.48 -8.28 -10.79
C TRP A 140 -2.81 -7.51 -10.80
N ILE A 141 -3.77 -7.86 -9.94
CA ILE A 141 -5.04 -7.11 -9.82
C ILE A 141 -4.75 -5.64 -9.51
N PHE A 142 -3.86 -5.36 -8.57
CA PHE A 142 -3.52 -3.99 -8.14
C PHE A 142 -2.98 -3.14 -9.29
N CYS A 143 -2.19 -3.76 -10.17
CA CYS A 143 -1.61 -3.11 -11.34
C CYS A 143 -2.60 -2.95 -12.51
N MET A 144 -3.56 -3.88 -12.64
CA MET A 144 -4.47 -3.91 -13.79
C MET A 144 -5.76 -3.12 -13.58
N VAL A 145 -6.23 -2.96 -12.34
CA VAL A 145 -7.60 -2.51 -12.06
C VAL A 145 -7.82 -1.01 -12.28
N ASP A 146 -9.00 -0.63 -12.79
CA ASP A 146 -9.56 0.71 -12.61
C ASP A 146 -10.07 0.81 -11.16
N ARG A 147 -9.38 1.61 -10.34
CA ARG A 147 -9.65 1.71 -8.89
C ARG A 147 -11.08 2.14 -8.58
N THR A 148 -11.77 2.84 -9.49
CA THR A 148 -13.16 3.26 -9.28
C THR A 148 -14.11 2.06 -9.19
N THR A 149 -13.85 0.97 -9.93
CA THR A 149 -14.68 -0.24 -9.87
C THR A 149 -14.51 -1.00 -8.54
N VAL A 150 -13.33 -0.91 -7.95
CA VAL A 150 -13.05 -1.41 -6.59
C VAL A 150 -13.78 -0.54 -5.57
N ASP A 151 -13.68 0.78 -5.72
CA ASP A 151 -14.32 1.75 -4.81
C ASP A 151 -15.83 1.56 -4.76
N GLU A 152 -16.47 1.40 -5.91
CA GLU A 152 -17.89 1.12 -6.00
C GLU A 152 -18.29 -0.17 -5.27
N SER A 153 -17.45 -1.20 -5.34
CA SER A 153 -17.72 -2.47 -4.65
C SER A 153 -17.71 -2.30 -3.12
N ALA A 154 -16.76 -1.51 -2.59
CA ALA A 154 -16.69 -1.19 -1.16
C ALA A 154 -17.82 -0.25 -0.73
N LEU A 155 -18.19 0.72 -1.56
CA LEU A 155 -19.25 1.69 -1.28
C LEU A 155 -20.66 1.07 -1.30
N ARG A 156 -20.88 0.04 -2.14
CA ARG A 156 -22.16 -0.68 -2.23
C ARG A 156 -22.36 -1.71 -1.11
N TRP A 157 -21.29 -2.11 -0.43
CA TRP A 157 -21.37 -3.12 0.61
C TRP A 157 -22.20 -2.66 1.82
N THR A 158 -23.00 -3.57 2.37
CA THR A 158 -23.67 -3.39 3.66
C THR A 158 -23.58 -4.69 4.47
N PRO A 159 -23.64 -4.66 5.82
CA PRO A 159 -23.58 -5.88 6.63
C PRO A 159 -24.63 -6.91 6.19
N GLY A 160 -24.17 -8.12 5.85
CA GLY A 160 -25.05 -9.20 5.37
C GLY A 160 -25.47 -9.08 3.90
N SER A 161 -24.98 -8.11 3.13
CA SER A 161 -25.27 -7.99 1.69
C SER A 161 -24.60 -9.08 0.85
N CYS A 162 -23.73 -9.88 1.45
CA CYS A 162 -22.88 -10.80 0.73
C CYS A 162 -22.45 -12.01 1.59
N ASP A 163 -22.78 -13.22 1.12
CA ASP A 163 -22.35 -14.48 1.72
C ASP A 163 -20.96 -14.93 1.25
N SER A 164 -20.51 -16.11 1.66
CA SER A 164 -19.18 -16.64 1.29
C SER A 164 -19.01 -16.97 -0.20
N ASN A 165 -20.10 -17.07 -0.98
CA ASN A 165 -20.07 -17.44 -2.39
C ASN A 165 -20.17 -16.22 -3.32
N CYS A 166 -20.26 -15.02 -2.77
CA CYS A 166 -20.24 -13.81 -3.56
C CYS A 166 -19.04 -13.73 -4.49
N ARG A 167 -19.31 -13.12 -5.63
CA ARG A 167 -18.28 -12.68 -6.56
C ARG A 167 -18.39 -11.19 -6.78
N PHE A 168 -17.25 -10.55 -6.93
CA PHE A 168 -17.14 -9.16 -7.30
C PHE A 168 -16.46 -9.09 -8.66
N THR A 169 -16.88 -8.14 -9.48
CA THR A 169 -16.27 -7.88 -10.78
C THR A 169 -15.66 -6.49 -10.75
N PHE A 170 -14.35 -6.42 -10.93
CA PHE A 170 -13.65 -5.19 -11.25
C PHE A 170 -13.44 -5.11 -12.76
N LEU A 171 -13.17 -3.90 -13.25
CA LEU A 171 -12.70 -3.71 -14.62
C LEU A 171 -11.22 -3.36 -14.59
N SER A 172 -10.48 -3.84 -15.58
CA SER A 172 -9.13 -3.35 -15.82
C SER A 172 -9.18 -1.87 -16.23
N ARG A 173 -8.05 -1.18 -16.07
CA ARG A 173 -7.86 0.20 -16.51
C ARG A 173 -8.34 0.39 -17.96
N PRO A 174 -8.97 1.54 -18.28
CA PRO A 174 -9.52 1.80 -19.59
C PRO A 174 -8.54 1.57 -20.75
N GLU A 175 -7.30 2.02 -20.60
CA GLU A 175 -6.26 1.90 -21.62
C GLU A 175 -5.75 0.46 -21.84
N LEU A 176 -6.09 -0.47 -20.93
CA LEU A 176 -5.76 -1.90 -21.04
C LEU A 176 -6.90 -2.72 -21.68
N GLY A 177 -8.01 -2.09 -22.06
CA GLY A 177 -9.12 -2.75 -22.75
C GLY A 177 -10.29 -3.18 -21.87
N ARG A 178 -10.35 -2.73 -20.60
CA ARG A 178 -11.48 -2.96 -19.67
C ARG A 178 -11.95 -4.41 -19.55
N PHE A 179 -11.03 -5.37 -19.54
CA PHE A 179 -11.42 -6.75 -19.30
C PHE A 179 -11.88 -6.93 -17.85
N GLU A 180 -12.79 -7.88 -17.64
CA GLU A 180 -13.32 -8.19 -16.32
C GLU A 180 -12.28 -8.93 -15.48
N ILE A 181 -12.16 -8.53 -14.22
CA ILE A 181 -11.39 -9.20 -13.19
C ILE A 181 -12.37 -9.68 -12.14
N VAL A 182 -12.66 -10.98 -12.16
CA VAL A 182 -13.61 -11.60 -11.22
C VAL A 182 -12.87 -12.15 -10.01
N VAL A 183 -13.27 -11.70 -8.83
CA VAL A 183 -12.70 -12.12 -7.53
C VAL A 183 -13.80 -12.76 -6.68
N ASP A 184 -13.43 -13.69 -5.80
CA ASP A 184 -14.33 -14.19 -4.76
C ASP A 184 -14.31 -13.25 -3.53
N LYS A 185 -15.11 -13.57 -2.50
CA LYS A 185 -15.19 -12.73 -1.29
C LYS A 185 -13.87 -12.62 -0.53
N GLU A 186 -13.10 -13.69 -0.41
CA GLU A 186 -11.84 -13.65 0.35
C GLU A 186 -10.78 -12.85 -0.39
N GLU A 187 -10.66 -13.04 -1.70
CA GLU A 187 -9.76 -12.27 -2.55
C GLU A 187 -10.18 -10.78 -2.60
N TRP A 188 -11.47 -10.50 -2.63
CA TRP A 188 -11.98 -9.13 -2.50
C TRP A 188 -11.54 -8.50 -1.17
N LEU A 189 -11.70 -9.21 -0.04
CA LEU A 189 -11.27 -8.72 1.27
C LEU A 189 -9.75 -8.53 1.36
N ASP A 190 -8.96 -9.47 0.83
CA ASP A 190 -7.50 -9.34 0.76
C ASP A 190 -7.09 -8.11 -0.08
N PHE A 191 -7.78 -7.88 -1.19
CA PHE A 191 -7.50 -6.76 -2.08
C PHE A 191 -7.86 -5.41 -1.44
N LEU A 192 -8.99 -5.32 -0.72
CA LEU A 192 -9.35 -4.13 0.04
C LEU A 192 -8.37 -3.86 1.18
N GLU A 193 -7.90 -4.90 1.85
CA GLU A 193 -6.91 -4.79 2.91
C GLU A 193 -5.58 -4.26 2.40
N LEU A 194 -5.07 -4.82 1.29
CA LEU A 194 -3.87 -4.32 0.62
C LEU A 194 -4.04 -2.86 0.19
N THR A 195 -5.17 -2.51 -0.44
CA THR A 195 -5.47 -1.16 -0.93
C THR A 195 -5.57 -0.14 0.21
N LEU A 196 -6.15 -0.52 1.35
CA LEU A 196 -6.24 0.36 2.51
C LEU A 196 -4.88 0.53 3.20
N ALA A 197 -4.11 -0.56 3.34
CA ALA A 197 -2.77 -0.50 3.92
C ALA A 197 -1.82 0.39 3.11
N ASP A 198 -1.84 0.23 1.78
CA ASP A 198 -1.11 1.07 0.82
C ASP A 198 -1.37 2.56 1.07
N TRP A 199 -2.64 2.95 1.08
CA TRP A 199 -3.01 4.35 1.22
C TRP A 199 -2.71 4.93 2.61
N LEU A 200 -3.08 4.21 3.68
CA LEU A 200 -2.89 4.71 5.05
C LEU A 200 -1.40 4.84 5.40
N GLU A 201 -0.53 4.07 4.78
CA GLU A 201 0.92 4.19 4.95
C GLU A 201 1.47 5.46 4.26
N GLN A 202 0.95 5.80 3.09
CA GLN A 202 1.53 6.80 2.20
C GLN A 202 0.98 8.23 2.41
N VAL A 203 -0.29 8.38 2.81
CA VAL A 203 -1.04 9.64 2.66
C VAL A 203 -0.42 10.84 3.37
N GLU A 204 0.08 10.67 4.60
CA GLU A 204 0.73 11.76 5.35
C GLU A 204 1.96 12.30 4.61
N GLY A 205 2.79 11.40 4.07
CA GLY A 205 3.95 11.76 3.27
C GLY A 205 3.56 12.38 1.94
N ALA A 206 2.53 11.85 1.27
CA ALA A 206 2.00 12.40 0.03
C ALA A 206 1.41 13.80 0.20
N ALA A 207 0.78 14.07 1.35
CA ALA A 207 0.17 15.36 1.66
C ALA A 207 1.18 16.47 1.99
N SER A 208 2.43 16.12 2.34
CA SER A 208 3.47 17.09 2.72
C SER A 208 4.00 17.97 1.57
N LYS A 209 3.57 17.69 0.33
CA LYS A 209 4.02 18.41 -0.87
C LYS A 209 2.97 18.36 -1.97
N PRO A 210 2.94 19.34 -2.89
CA PRO A 210 2.08 19.28 -4.06
C PRO A 210 2.53 18.16 -5.02
N SER A 211 1.60 17.73 -5.89
CA SER A 211 1.86 16.74 -6.93
C SER A 211 1.19 17.15 -8.24
N SER A 212 2.00 17.45 -9.26
CA SER A 212 1.48 17.73 -10.60
C SER A 212 0.88 16.47 -11.27
N LEU A 213 1.35 15.28 -10.90
CA LEU A 213 0.85 14.01 -11.42
C LEU A 213 -0.59 13.75 -10.96
N PHE A 214 -0.86 14.01 -9.68
CA PHE A 214 -2.19 13.81 -9.09
C PHE A 214 -3.02 15.09 -9.01
N LEU A 215 -2.51 16.20 -9.55
CA LEU A 215 -3.14 17.52 -9.54
C LEU A 215 -3.43 18.05 -8.12
N TRP A 216 -2.56 17.72 -7.16
CA TRP A 216 -2.68 18.12 -5.77
C TRP A 216 -1.88 19.38 -5.47
N ASP A 217 -2.52 20.32 -4.77
CA ASP A 217 -1.82 21.28 -3.93
C ASP A 217 -1.40 20.61 -2.60
N GLU A 218 -0.60 21.30 -1.78
CA GLU A 218 -0.16 20.76 -0.47
C GLU A 218 -1.37 20.43 0.42
N GLY A 219 -1.34 19.25 1.06
CA GLY A 219 -2.42 18.72 1.88
C GLY A 219 -3.53 17.98 1.11
N GLU A 220 -3.68 18.19 -0.21
CA GLU A 220 -4.85 17.68 -0.93
C GLU A 220 -4.82 16.17 -1.20
N ALA A 221 -3.70 15.50 -0.95
CA ALA A 221 -3.60 14.04 -1.07
C ALA A 221 -4.72 13.34 -0.25
N TYR A 222 -5.09 13.85 0.93
CA TYR A 222 -6.18 13.30 1.75
C TYR A 222 -7.55 13.23 1.03
N ALA A 223 -7.77 14.08 0.03
CA ALA A 223 -9.01 14.11 -0.75
C ALA A 223 -9.18 12.87 -1.64
N TYR A 224 -8.05 12.26 -2.02
CA TYR A 224 -8.00 11.15 -2.96
C TYR A 224 -8.72 9.93 -2.43
N ARG A 225 -9.76 9.48 -3.15
CA ARG A 225 -10.56 8.27 -2.88
C ARG A 225 -11.02 8.11 -1.42
N ARG A 226 -11.06 9.18 -0.63
CA ARG A 226 -11.28 9.15 0.83
C ARG A 226 -12.56 8.43 1.26
N LYS A 227 -13.62 8.56 0.46
CA LYS A 227 -14.89 7.87 0.70
C LYS A 227 -14.74 6.36 0.59
N ALA A 228 -13.98 5.90 -0.41
CA ALA A 228 -13.71 4.49 -0.62
C ALA A 228 -12.81 3.93 0.49
N TYR A 229 -11.74 4.63 0.88
CA TYR A 229 -10.89 4.19 1.99
C TYR A 229 -11.65 4.10 3.32
N ARG A 230 -12.56 5.05 3.59
CA ARG A 230 -13.49 4.96 4.73
C ARG A 230 -14.46 3.78 4.61
N ALA A 231 -14.93 3.46 3.41
CA ALA A 231 -15.78 2.29 3.19
C ALA A 231 -15.00 0.99 3.41
N MET A 232 -13.78 0.88 2.86
CA MET A 232 -12.89 -0.26 3.05
C MET A 232 -12.59 -0.52 4.53
N SER A 233 -12.31 0.52 5.32
CA SER A 233 -12.08 0.36 6.76
C SER A 233 -13.31 -0.17 7.51
N ARG A 234 -14.52 0.18 7.06
CA ARG A 234 -15.79 -0.35 7.60
C ARG A 234 -16.02 -1.81 7.21
N VAL A 235 -15.81 -2.14 5.93
CA VAL A 235 -15.90 -3.51 5.43
C VAL A 235 -14.97 -4.42 6.22
N LEU A 236 -13.69 -4.07 6.30
CA LEU A 236 -12.66 -4.88 6.94
C LEU A 236 -12.86 -5.02 8.44
N ALA A 237 -13.29 -3.96 9.13
CA ALA A 237 -13.61 -4.03 10.55
C ALA A 237 -14.79 -4.98 10.86
N HIS A 238 -15.74 -5.12 9.91
CA HIS A 238 -16.86 -6.03 10.06
C HIS A 238 -16.52 -7.46 9.63
N GLU A 239 -16.09 -7.64 8.37
CA GLU A 239 -15.87 -8.95 7.75
C GLU A 239 -14.65 -9.67 8.32
N ARG A 240 -13.65 -8.93 8.82
CA ARG A 240 -12.45 -9.47 9.49
C ARG A 240 -12.38 -9.07 10.96
N MET A 241 -13.54 -8.98 11.64
CA MET A 241 -13.66 -8.48 13.02
C MET A 241 -12.62 -9.08 13.98
N GLY A 242 -12.35 -10.39 13.91
CA GLY A 242 -11.41 -11.06 14.82
C GLY A 242 -9.96 -10.59 14.73
N ARG A 243 -9.56 -9.99 13.60
CA ARG A 243 -8.20 -9.50 13.37
C ARG A 243 -8.12 -7.98 13.16
N LEU A 244 -9.07 -7.44 12.42
CA LEU A 244 -9.07 -6.04 11.97
C LEU A 244 -10.08 -5.15 12.69
N GLY A 245 -10.98 -5.71 13.51
CA GLY A 245 -12.18 -5.02 14.03
C GLY A 245 -11.92 -3.67 14.70
N GLY A 246 -10.82 -3.53 15.45
CA GLY A 246 -10.42 -2.26 16.05
C GLY A 246 -9.38 -1.48 15.24
N ILE A 247 -8.36 -2.19 14.73
CA ILE A 247 -7.12 -1.56 14.27
C ILE A 247 -7.27 -0.73 13.00
N VAL A 248 -8.06 -1.16 12.00
CA VAL A 248 -8.14 -0.46 10.71
C VAL A 248 -8.95 0.84 10.80
N GLN A 249 -10.00 0.86 11.63
CA GLN A 249 -10.76 2.08 11.87
C GLN A 249 -10.01 3.06 12.77
N GLN A 250 -9.27 2.55 13.75
CA GLN A 250 -8.41 3.37 14.60
C GLN A 250 -7.30 4.03 13.77
N MET A 251 -6.56 3.24 12.97
CA MET A 251 -5.51 3.78 12.09
C MET A 251 -6.08 4.80 11.10
N HIS A 252 -7.18 4.47 10.43
CA HIS A 252 -7.85 5.41 9.53
C HIS A 252 -8.25 6.71 10.25
N GLY A 253 -8.82 6.61 11.45
CA GLY A 253 -9.21 7.76 12.27
C GLY A 253 -8.01 8.65 12.61
N GLU A 254 -6.98 8.06 13.22
CA GLU A 254 -5.78 8.79 13.63
C GLU A 254 -5.03 9.42 12.45
N VAL A 255 -4.97 8.74 11.29
CA VAL A 255 -4.33 9.28 10.07
C VAL A 255 -5.12 10.51 9.57
N TYR A 256 -6.44 10.40 9.43
CA TYR A 256 -7.27 11.52 8.95
C TYR A 256 -7.46 12.64 9.99
N GLU A 257 -7.14 12.41 11.27
CA GLU A 257 -7.05 13.47 12.28
C GLU A 257 -5.89 14.43 12.04
N THR A 258 -4.84 14.01 11.30
CA THR A 258 -3.71 14.88 10.93
C THR A 258 -4.02 15.81 9.75
N GLU A 259 -5.16 15.61 9.08
CA GLU A 259 -5.60 16.43 7.94
C GLU A 259 -6.05 17.84 8.39
N SER A 260 -5.66 18.86 7.63
CA SER A 260 -6.12 20.24 7.82
C SER A 260 -7.62 20.42 7.53
N GLU A 261 -8.29 21.30 8.27
CA GLU A 261 -9.71 21.64 8.02
C GLU A 261 -9.98 22.13 6.60
N VAL A 262 -8.98 22.73 5.94
CA VAL A 262 -9.11 23.24 4.56
C VAL A 262 -9.34 22.12 3.55
N THR A 263 -8.69 20.96 3.73
CA THR A 263 -8.75 19.86 2.77
C THR A 263 -9.85 18.84 3.09
N LYS A 264 -10.40 18.87 4.32
CA LYS A 264 -11.48 17.96 4.77
C LYS A 264 -12.74 17.98 3.92
N ILE A 265 -13.02 19.12 3.28
CA ILE A 265 -14.18 19.29 2.40
C ILE A 265 -13.95 18.73 0.99
N LEU A 266 -12.69 18.44 0.64
CA LEU A 266 -12.30 18.07 -0.70
C LEU A 266 -12.45 16.55 -0.92
N VAL A 267 -12.86 16.23 -2.15
CA VAL A 267 -12.92 14.86 -2.68
C VAL A 267 -12.29 14.82 -4.07
N GLN A 268 -11.52 13.75 -4.32
CA GLN A 268 -11.02 13.39 -5.65
C GLN A 268 -11.35 11.91 -5.88
N PRO A 269 -12.46 11.59 -6.59
CA PRO A 269 -12.98 10.22 -6.66
C PRO A 269 -12.23 9.32 -7.65
N ARG A 270 -11.48 9.89 -8.59
CA ARG A 270 -10.79 9.15 -9.66
C ARG A 270 -9.34 9.60 -9.76
N THR A 271 -8.46 8.66 -10.07
CA THR A 271 -7.05 8.91 -10.35
C THR A 271 -6.89 9.73 -11.63
N PRO A 272 -6.11 10.82 -11.62
CA PRO A 272 -5.74 11.51 -12.84
C PRO A 272 -4.96 10.59 -13.79
N PRO A 273 -5.16 10.69 -15.12
CA PRO A 273 -4.50 9.80 -16.08
C PRO A 273 -2.98 10.06 -16.09
N MET A 274 -2.21 8.99 -15.90
CA MET A 274 -0.74 9.05 -15.86
C MET A 274 -0.08 8.96 -17.25
N SER A 275 -0.86 8.81 -18.32
CA SER A 275 -0.38 8.74 -19.71
C SER A 275 -1.39 9.30 -20.70
N GLU A 276 -0.94 9.63 -21.92
CA GLU A 276 -1.85 10.01 -23.00
C GLU A 276 -2.84 8.90 -23.36
N ALA A 277 -2.44 7.63 -23.25
CA ALA A 277 -3.31 6.50 -23.53
C ALA A 277 -4.45 6.45 -22.50
N ALA A 278 -4.14 6.61 -21.21
CA ALA A 278 -5.14 6.70 -20.15
C ALA A 278 -6.06 7.91 -20.35
N ALA A 279 -5.51 9.08 -20.68
CA ALA A 279 -6.31 10.29 -20.94
C ALA A 279 -7.28 10.10 -22.12
N ARG A 280 -6.79 9.58 -23.25
CA ARG A 280 -7.63 9.27 -24.43
C ARG A 280 -8.69 8.22 -24.12
N ALA A 281 -8.38 7.22 -23.31
CA ALA A 281 -9.33 6.19 -22.91
C ALA A 281 -10.46 6.78 -22.05
N LEU A 282 -10.15 7.64 -21.09
CA LEU A 282 -11.16 8.37 -20.31
C LEU A 282 -12.02 9.28 -21.18
N ASP A 283 -11.42 9.99 -22.14
CA ASP A 283 -12.15 10.82 -23.10
C ASP A 283 -13.10 10.00 -23.98
N ALA A 284 -12.65 8.83 -24.46
CA ALA A 284 -13.47 7.91 -25.24
C ALA A 284 -14.68 7.40 -24.43
N LEU A 285 -14.46 6.98 -23.18
CA LEU A 285 -15.53 6.55 -22.29
C LEU A 285 -16.53 7.68 -21.99
N ARG A 286 -16.03 8.90 -21.74
CA ARG A 286 -16.89 10.08 -21.59
C ARG A 286 -17.74 10.33 -22.84
N SER A 287 -17.15 10.20 -24.03
CA SER A 287 -17.87 10.35 -25.30
C SER A 287 -18.92 9.26 -25.53
N ALA A 288 -18.76 8.09 -24.90
CA ALA A 288 -19.71 6.99 -24.91
C ALA A 288 -20.82 7.13 -23.84
N GLY A 289 -20.80 8.21 -23.04
CA GLY A 289 -21.82 8.53 -22.05
C GLY A 289 -21.53 8.06 -20.63
N GLU A 290 -20.32 7.59 -20.32
CA GLU A 290 -19.93 7.34 -18.93
C GLU A 290 -19.71 8.65 -18.16
N ASP A 291 -20.13 8.66 -16.89
CA ASP A 291 -19.99 9.81 -16.00
C ASP A 291 -18.53 9.96 -15.53
N ILE A 292 -17.69 10.46 -16.43
CA ILE A 292 -16.29 10.74 -16.18
C ILE A 292 -16.09 12.26 -16.15
N PRO A 293 -15.73 12.85 -14.99
CA PRO A 293 -15.53 14.28 -14.91
C PRO A 293 -14.39 14.76 -15.82
N THR A 294 -14.53 15.98 -16.34
CA THR A 294 -13.47 16.65 -17.12
C THR A 294 -12.40 17.25 -16.21
N ASN A 295 -12.80 17.75 -15.05
CA ASN A 295 -11.88 18.22 -14.01
C ASN A 295 -11.65 17.10 -12.97
N LEU A 296 -10.41 16.62 -12.89
CA LEU A 296 -9.99 15.56 -11.97
C LEU A 296 -9.25 16.10 -10.74
N ARG A 297 -9.23 17.42 -10.52
CA ARG A 297 -8.65 18.01 -9.30
C ARG A 297 -9.51 17.70 -8.06
N PRO A 298 -8.91 17.66 -6.86
CA PRO A 298 -9.66 17.76 -5.61
C PRO A 298 -10.63 18.95 -5.66
N ARG A 299 -11.87 18.70 -5.26
CA ARG A 299 -12.91 19.74 -5.23
C ARG A 299 -13.82 19.55 -4.02
N PRO A 300 -14.45 20.61 -3.49
CA PRO A 300 -15.48 20.47 -2.49
C PRO A 300 -16.54 19.49 -2.97
N GLU A 301 -17.06 18.68 -2.05
CA GLU A 301 -18.20 17.83 -2.36
C GLU A 301 -19.36 18.71 -2.84
N GLU A 302 -19.71 18.58 -4.12
CA GLU A 302 -20.96 19.12 -4.63
C GLU A 302 -22.07 18.44 -3.83
N LYS A 303 -22.78 19.19 -2.98
CA LYS A 303 -24.08 18.73 -2.49
C LYS A 303 -24.87 18.41 -3.73
N MET A 304 -25.16 17.13 -3.98
CA MET A 304 -26.13 16.76 -5.01
C MET A 304 -27.36 17.63 -4.78
N ALA A 305 -27.60 18.56 -5.69
CA ALA A 305 -28.83 19.31 -5.74
C ALA A 305 -29.92 18.32 -6.18
N PHE A 306 -30.36 17.48 -5.24
CA PHE A 306 -31.61 16.76 -5.37
C PHE A 306 -32.73 17.79 -5.30
N GLU A 307 -33.26 18.14 -6.47
CA GLU A 307 -34.66 18.43 -6.73
C GLU A 307 -35.41 19.18 -5.60
N THR A 308 -35.24 20.50 -5.55
CA THR A 308 -36.35 21.41 -5.20
C THR A 308 -36.90 22.04 -6.47
N GLU A 309 -37.40 21.20 -7.38
CA GLU A 309 -38.39 21.58 -8.40
C GLU A 309 -39.46 20.48 -8.47
N ARG A 310 -40.12 20.24 -7.34
CA ARG A 310 -41.50 19.76 -7.29
C ARG A 310 -42.24 20.53 -6.21
N SER A 311 -42.80 21.67 -6.60
CA SER A 311 -43.97 22.30 -5.99
C SER A 311 -44.69 23.08 -7.06
#